data_AF-A0A4U0WE90-F1
#
_entry.id   AF-A0A4U0WE90-F1
#
_cell.length_a   1.000
_cell.length_b   1.000
_cell.length_c   1.000
_cell.angle_alpha   90.00
_cell.angle_beta   90.00
_cell.angle_gamma   90.00
#
_symmetry.space_group_name_H-M   'P 1'
#
loop_
_entity.id
_entity.type
_entity.pdbx_description
1 polymer ?
#
loop_
_entity_poly.entity_id
_entity_poly.type
_entity_poly.pdbx_seq_one_letter_code
_entity_poly.pdbx_strand_id
1 'polypeptide(L)'
;QLILDGDYYLATVLSSTLTKLVMRHSEISQDTSRTNALRAEAMLIMISIIRVGQSAFVKAPIDEDSVDRILSCVRSLAEFAENKDLETVFLDDTRKAFRAMVQVEEKKRADKDAVEKAKTAIQVDDVISIRQLTKKTVMDGSDEMEIDLEKATGGDAATEDLSSKLSRVVQLTGFSDPVYAEAYVKVHQFDIVLDVLLVNQTTETLQNLSVEFATLGDLKVVERPTTQNLAPHDFLNVQATIKVSSTDTGVIFGNVVYDGPSSTESNVVILNDVHVDIMDYIQPAHCTETQFRTMWTEFEWENKVNINSRARTLRDFLQGLMKVTNMSCLTPEASLKGDCGFLSANLYARSVFGEDALANLSIEQEGENGPVIGFVRIRSRSQGLALSLGSLKGLNKVGES
;
A
#
# COMPACT_ATOMS: atom_id res chain seq x y z
N GLN A 1 26.80 -27.51 -10.61
CA GLN A 1 25.66 -27.74 -9.72
C GLN A 1 24.58 -26.70 -9.98
N LEU A 2 24.84 -25.39 -9.81
CA LEU A 2 23.89 -24.30 -10.06
C LEU A 2 23.17 -24.34 -11.43
N ILE A 3 23.89 -24.57 -12.53
CA ILE A 3 23.29 -24.70 -13.87
C ILE A 3 22.42 -25.97 -14.00
N LEU A 4 22.79 -27.07 -13.32
CA LEU A 4 22.00 -28.31 -13.31
C LEU A 4 20.73 -28.18 -12.46
N ASP A 5 20.79 -27.33 -11.43
CA ASP A 5 19.68 -27.04 -10.52
C ASP A 5 18.64 -26.08 -11.14
N GLY A 6 18.92 -25.53 -12.33
CA GLY A 6 18.00 -24.67 -13.10
C GLY A 6 18.26 -23.16 -12.98
N ASP A 7 19.40 -22.73 -12.44
CA ASP A 7 19.78 -21.30 -12.40
C ASP A 7 20.38 -20.86 -13.75
N TYR A 8 19.50 -20.60 -14.71
CA TYR A 8 19.87 -20.12 -16.05
C TYR A 8 20.18 -18.63 -16.09
N TYR A 9 19.70 -17.85 -15.11
CA TYR A 9 20.09 -16.46 -14.96
C TYR A 9 21.62 -16.35 -14.76
N LEU A 10 22.19 -17.14 -13.87
CA LEU A 10 23.64 -17.17 -13.66
C LEU A 10 24.41 -17.56 -14.95
N ALA A 11 23.87 -18.48 -15.74
CA ALA A 11 24.44 -18.88 -17.02
C ALA A 11 24.48 -17.74 -18.05
N THR A 12 23.42 -16.92 -18.12
CA THR A 12 23.40 -15.74 -19.00
C THR A 12 24.40 -14.67 -18.56
N VAL A 13 24.54 -14.47 -17.24
CA VAL A 13 25.52 -13.54 -16.65
C VAL A 13 26.94 -14.01 -16.96
N LEU A 14 27.24 -15.30 -16.76
CA LEU A 14 28.54 -15.88 -17.08
C LEU A 14 28.88 -15.73 -18.57
N SER A 15 27.91 -15.94 -19.45
CA SER A 15 28.12 -15.78 -20.90
C SER A 15 28.45 -14.32 -21.25
N SER A 16 27.74 -13.37 -20.65
CA SER A 16 28.00 -11.93 -20.84
C SER A 16 29.37 -11.50 -20.29
N THR A 17 29.81 -12.06 -19.16
CA THR A 17 31.13 -11.73 -18.59
C THR A 17 32.28 -12.31 -19.41
N LEU A 18 32.15 -13.56 -19.89
CA LEU A 18 33.12 -14.17 -20.79
C LEU A 18 33.28 -13.37 -22.09
N THR A 19 32.17 -12.92 -22.70
CA THR A 19 32.22 -12.06 -23.89
C THR A 19 33.03 -10.78 -23.63
N LYS A 20 32.74 -10.08 -22.54
CA LYS A 20 33.47 -8.85 -22.18
C LYS A 20 34.95 -9.11 -21.87
N LEU A 21 35.28 -10.23 -21.23
CA LEU A 21 36.67 -10.58 -20.93
C LEU A 21 37.47 -10.86 -22.20
N VAL A 22 36.89 -11.56 -23.17
CA VAL A 22 37.54 -11.84 -24.47
C VAL A 22 37.72 -10.55 -25.26
N MET A 23 36.69 -9.71 -25.36
CA MET A 23 36.77 -8.40 -26.03
C MET A 23 37.85 -7.52 -25.38
N ARG A 24 37.85 -7.41 -24.05
CA ARG A 24 38.86 -6.62 -23.33
C ARG A 24 40.28 -7.18 -23.44
N HIS A 25 40.43 -8.50 -23.51
CA HIS A 25 41.72 -9.11 -23.80
C HIS A 25 42.21 -8.75 -25.21
N SER A 26 41.30 -8.63 -26.18
CA SER A 26 41.60 -8.18 -27.54
C SER A 26 42.10 -6.74 -27.59
N GLU A 27 41.60 -5.83 -26.73
CA GLU A 27 42.11 -4.45 -26.65
C GLU A 27 43.54 -4.38 -26.08
N ILE A 28 43.84 -5.23 -25.08
CA ILE A 28 45.07 -5.14 -24.30
C ILE A 28 46.20 -5.96 -24.94
N SER A 29 45.89 -7.13 -25.51
CA SER A 29 46.88 -8.08 -26.00
C SER A 29 47.04 -8.01 -27.52
N GLN A 30 48.28 -7.94 -27.99
CA GLN A 30 48.61 -8.03 -29.43
C GLN A 30 48.70 -9.48 -29.94
N ASP A 31 48.58 -10.48 -29.07
CA ASP A 31 48.66 -11.89 -29.45
C ASP A 31 47.31 -12.41 -30.00
N THR A 32 47.19 -12.39 -31.33
CA THR A 32 45.99 -12.85 -32.04
C THR A 32 45.73 -14.35 -31.84
N SER A 33 46.78 -15.16 -31.69
CA SER A 33 46.63 -16.62 -31.51
C SER A 33 45.95 -16.93 -30.18
N ARG A 34 46.39 -16.27 -29.12
CA ARG A 34 45.82 -16.42 -27.79
C ARG A 34 44.40 -15.88 -27.67
N THR A 35 44.11 -14.73 -28.29
CA THR A 35 42.74 -14.18 -28.32
C THR A 35 41.79 -15.11 -29.06
N ASN A 36 42.23 -15.73 -30.17
CA ASN A 36 41.42 -16.71 -30.88
C ASN A 36 41.18 -17.99 -30.07
N ALA A 37 42.18 -18.46 -29.31
CA ALA A 37 42.03 -19.61 -28.42
C ALA A 37 41.00 -19.32 -27.31
N LEU A 38 41.11 -18.16 -26.63
CA LEU A 38 40.17 -17.75 -25.59
C LEU A 38 38.76 -17.54 -26.12
N ARG A 39 38.63 -16.99 -27.34
CA ARG A 39 37.35 -16.87 -28.04
C ARG A 39 36.71 -18.25 -28.26
N ALA A 40 37.48 -19.20 -28.80
CA ALA A 40 36.98 -20.55 -29.05
C ALA A 40 36.56 -21.26 -27.76
N GLU A 41 37.34 -21.09 -26.68
CA GLU A 41 37.03 -21.64 -25.35
C GLU A 41 35.75 -21.02 -24.77
N ALA A 42 35.61 -19.70 -24.84
CA ALA A 42 34.41 -19.00 -24.37
C ALA A 42 33.15 -19.45 -25.16
N MET A 43 33.24 -19.55 -26.49
CA MET A 43 32.13 -20.05 -27.32
C MET A 43 31.80 -21.50 -27.00
N LEU A 44 32.80 -22.35 -26.76
CA LEU A 44 32.60 -23.75 -26.38
C LEU A 44 31.85 -23.85 -25.04
N ILE A 45 32.25 -23.07 -24.03
CA ILE A 45 31.58 -23.02 -22.73
C ILE A 45 30.11 -22.63 -22.89
N MET A 46 29.82 -21.58 -23.66
CA MET A 46 28.44 -21.12 -23.90
C MET A 46 27.57 -22.18 -24.60
N ILE A 47 28.10 -22.83 -25.64
CA ILE A 47 27.39 -23.89 -26.37
C ILE A 47 27.20 -25.13 -25.47
N SER A 48 28.18 -25.47 -24.65
CA SER A 48 28.07 -26.56 -23.66
C SER A 48 26.98 -26.27 -22.62
N ILE A 49 26.84 -25.03 -22.18
CA ILE A 49 25.77 -24.61 -21.26
C ILE A 49 24.39 -24.80 -21.90
N ILE A 50 24.20 -24.37 -23.16
CA ILE A 50 22.94 -24.58 -23.88
C ILE A 50 22.64 -26.07 -24.03
N ARG A 51 23.63 -26.86 -24.42
CA ARG A 51 23.47 -28.32 -24.59
C ARG A 51 23.12 -29.02 -23.29
N VAL A 52 23.71 -28.61 -22.17
CA VAL A 52 23.39 -29.13 -20.84
C VAL A 52 21.99 -28.70 -20.43
N GLY A 53 21.61 -27.44 -20.65
CA GLY A 53 20.29 -26.89 -20.36
C GLY A 53 19.14 -27.54 -21.15
N GLN A 54 19.43 -28.14 -22.31
CA GLN A 54 18.48 -28.90 -23.13
C GLN A 54 18.50 -30.41 -22.86
N SER A 55 19.39 -30.90 -21.99
CA SER A 55 19.54 -32.32 -21.71
C SER A 55 18.51 -32.83 -20.69
N ALA A 56 18.34 -34.15 -20.59
CA ALA A 56 17.46 -34.75 -19.59
C ALA A 56 18.04 -34.74 -18.15
N PHE A 57 19.26 -34.22 -17.96
CA PHE A 57 19.96 -34.24 -16.67
C PHE A 57 19.70 -32.99 -15.82
N VAL A 58 19.06 -31.96 -16.38
CA VAL A 58 18.72 -30.73 -15.66
C VAL A 58 17.36 -30.85 -14.98
N LYS A 59 17.21 -30.19 -13.83
CA LYS A 59 15.98 -30.20 -13.04
C LYS A 59 14.82 -29.47 -13.74
N ALA A 60 15.13 -28.40 -14.47
CA ALA A 60 14.21 -27.66 -15.32
C ALA A 60 14.92 -27.39 -16.65
N PRO A 61 14.26 -27.47 -17.81
CA PRO A 61 14.87 -27.11 -19.09
C PRO A 61 15.18 -25.61 -19.15
N ILE A 62 16.20 -25.24 -19.94
CA ILE A 62 16.56 -23.84 -20.17
C ILE A 62 15.42 -23.08 -20.84
N ASP A 63 15.15 -21.87 -20.34
CA ASP A 63 14.17 -20.95 -20.92
C ASP A 63 14.65 -20.35 -22.25
N GLU A 64 13.69 -20.01 -23.11
CA GLU A 64 13.95 -19.47 -24.45
C GLU A 64 14.74 -18.15 -24.39
N ASP A 65 14.38 -17.25 -23.46
CA ASP A 65 15.06 -15.97 -23.26
C ASP A 65 16.55 -16.15 -22.92
N SER A 66 16.88 -17.10 -22.04
CA SER A 66 18.26 -17.41 -21.67
C SER A 66 19.03 -18.02 -22.83
N VAL A 67 18.41 -18.89 -23.64
CA VAL A 67 19.03 -19.43 -24.86
C VAL A 67 19.35 -18.30 -25.83
N ASP A 68 18.39 -17.42 -26.11
CA ASP A 68 18.58 -16.29 -27.03
C ASP A 68 19.66 -15.33 -26.56
N ARG A 69 19.73 -15.08 -25.25
CA ARG A 69 20.73 -14.22 -24.64
C ARG A 69 22.15 -14.81 -24.74
N ILE A 70 22.30 -16.12 -24.50
CA ILE A 70 23.58 -16.81 -24.63
C ILE A 70 23.98 -16.88 -26.11
N LEU A 71 23.05 -17.21 -27.01
CA LEU A 71 23.32 -17.24 -28.46
C LEU A 71 23.70 -15.87 -29.01
N SER A 72 23.09 -14.80 -28.50
CA SER A 72 23.48 -13.42 -28.85
C SER A 72 24.94 -13.16 -28.45
N CYS A 73 25.36 -13.59 -27.26
CA CYS A 73 26.77 -13.48 -26.82
C CYS A 73 27.72 -14.29 -27.73
N VAL A 74 27.32 -15.49 -28.15
CA VAL A 74 28.09 -16.33 -29.09
C VAL A 74 28.22 -15.66 -30.45
N ARG A 75 27.14 -15.09 -31.00
CA ARG A 75 27.16 -14.33 -32.26
C ARG A 75 28.06 -13.10 -32.14
N SER A 76 27.96 -12.35 -31.05
CA SER A 76 28.84 -11.20 -30.80
C SER A 76 30.31 -11.62 -30.77
N LEU A 77 30.65 -12.74 -30.13
CA LEU A 77 32.02 -13.28 -30.16
C LEU A 77 32.44 -13.80 -31.54
N ALA A 78 31.49 -14.22 -32.38
CA ALA A 78 31.77 -14.64 -33.74
C ALA A 78 32.14 -13.46 -34.65
N GLU A 79 31.42 -12.35 -34.49
CA GLU A 79 31.44 -11.22 -35.44
C GLU A 79 32.30 -10.03 -34.97
N PHE A 80 32.72 -9.94 -33.70
CA PHE A 80 33.43 -8.75 -33.21
C PHE A 80 34.78 -8.48 -33.88
N ALA A 81 35.42 -9.50 -34.47
CA ALA A 81 36.64 -9.30 -35.25
C ALA A 81 36.40 -8.47 -36.52
N GLU A 82 35.19 -8.56 -37.09
CA GLU A 82 34.77 -7.83 -38.29
C GLU A 82 34.04 -6.53 -37.94
N ASN A 83 33.33 -6.52 -36.80
CA ASN A 83 32.53 -5.39 -36.35
C ASN A 83 32.97 -4.88 -34.96
N LYS A 84 33.81 -3.84 -34.97
CA LYS A 84 34.30 -3.16 -33.75
C LYS A 84 33.23 -2.39 -32.99
N ASP A 85 32.07 -2.11 -33.61
CA ASP A 85 30.98 -1.42 -32.91
C ASP A 85 30.44 -2.30 -31.77
N LEU A 86 30.48 -3.63 -31.93
CA LEU A 86 30.08 -4.59 -30.89
C LEU A 86 30.94 -4.48 -29.63
N GLU A 87 32.24 -4.23 -29.79
CA GLU A 87 33.17 -4.03 -28.67
C GLU A 87 32.80 -2.78 -27.86
N THR A 88 32.49 -1.68 -28.55
CA THR A 88 32.07 -0.42 -27.93
C THR A 88 30.74 -0.59 -27.17
N VAL A 89 29.77 -1.28 -27.76
CA VAL A 89 28.48 -1.54 -27.12
C VAL A 89 28.65 -2.35 -25.82
N PHE A 90 29.42 -3.46 -25.88
CA PHE A 90 29.59 -4.34 -24.72
C PHE A 90 30.46 -3.75 -23.62
N LEU A 91 31.51 -2.99 -23.94
CA LEU A 91 32.45 -2.45 -22.95
C LEU A 91 32.03 -1.09 -22.41
N ASP A 92 31.65 -0.15 -23.28
CA ASP A 92 31.39 1.23 -22.90
C ASP A 92 29.91 1.51 -22.65
N ASP A 93 29.03 1.14 -23.58
CA ASP A 93 27.62 1.56 -23.48
C ASP A 93 26.89 0.82 -22.36
N THR A 94 27.14 -0.48 -22.17
CA THR A 94 26.60 -1.19 -21.00
C THR A 94 27.08 -0.60 -19.67
N ARG A 95 28.31 -0.07 -19.63
CA ARG A 95 28.86 0.59 -18.43
C ARG A 95 28.22 1.96 -18.20
N LYS A 96 27.99 2.75 -19.25
CA LYS A 96 27.28 4.03 -19.17
C LYS A 96 25.84 3.83 -18.70
N ALA A 97 25.13 2.85 -19.26
CA ALA A 97 23.77 2.51 -18.86
C ALA A 97 23.69 2.11 -17.38
N PHE A 98 24.63 1.26 -16.92
CA PHE A 98 24.70 0.87 -15.51
C PHE A 98 25.01 2.07 -14.59
N ARG A 99 25.93 2.96 -14.98
CA ARG A 99 26.24 4.18 -14.23
C ARG A 99 25.00 5.08 -14.10
N ALA A 100 24.24 5.24 -15.17
CA ALA A 100 23.01 6.04 -15.15
C ALA A 100 21.98 5.45 -14.18
N MET A 101 21.80 4.12 -14.17
CA MET A 101 20.92 3.43 -13.22
C MET A 101 21.33 3.65 -11.76
N VAL A 102 22.63 3.51 -11.46
CA VAL A 102 23.17 3.72 -10.10
C VAL A 102 22.97 5.17 -9.64
N GLN A 103 23.19 6.15 -10.53
CA GLN A 103 22.98 7.56 -10.19
C GLN A 103 21.51 7.88 -9.84
N VAL A 104 20.56 7.23 -10.51
CA VAL A 104 19.13 7.39 -10.21
C VAL A 104 18.79 6.78 -8.84
N GLU A 105 19.31 5.60 -8.54
CA GLU A 105 19.16 4.94 -7.23
C GLU A 105 19.77 5.79 -6.11
N GLU A 106 21.00 6.29 -6.29
CA GLU A 106 21.67 7.16 -5.32
C GLU A 106 20.90 8.46 -5.08
N LYS A 107 20.38 9.09 -6.14
CA LYS A 107 19.56 10.30 -6.02
C LYS A 107 18.27 10.02 -5.25
N LYS A 108 17.58 8.92 -5.56
CA LYS A 108 16.35 8.52 -4.86
C LYS A 108 16.62 8.26 -3.36
N ARG A 109 17.75 7.64 -3.03
CA ARG A 109 18.17 7.45 -1.64
C ARG A 109 18.49 8.77 -0.96
N ALA A 110 19.23 9.66 -1.62
CA ALA A 110 19.54 10.98 -1.09
C ALA A 110 18.28 11.83 -0.86
N ASP A 111 17.30 11.77 -1.76
CA ASP A 111 16.03 12.47 -1.63
C ASP A 111 15.21 11.93 -0.44
N LYS A 112 15.20 10.61 -0.23
CA LYS A 112 14.59 10.00 0.97
C LYS A 112 15.28 10.44 2.25
N ASP A 113 16.61 10.36 2.29
CA ASP A 113 17.41 10.78 3.44
C ASP A 113 17.23 12.28 3.72
N ALA A 114 17.07 13.10 2.68
CA ALA A 114 16.80 14.54 2.80
C ALA A 114 15.40 14.81 3.37
N VAL A 115 14.37 14.07 2.96
CA VAL A 115 13.02 14.16 3.52
C VAL A 115 13.01 13.74 4.98
N GLU A 116 13.68 12.65 5.35
CA GLU A 116 13.80 12.24 6.76
C GLU A 116 14.57 13.26 7.60
N LYS A 117 15.67 13.81 7.06
CA LYS A 117 16.40 14.89 7.72
C LYS A 117 15.55 16.14 7.86
N ALA A 118 14.74 16.50 6.87
CA ALA A 118 13.85 17.65 6.94
C ALA A 118 12.73 17.47 7.98
N LYS A 119 12.18 16.26 8.11
CA LYS A 119 11.22 15.93 9.18
C LYS A 119 11.83 16.02 10.58
N THR A 120 13.13 15.80 10.70
CA THR A 120 13.88 15.82 11.96
C THR A 120 14.67 17.13 12.16
N ALA A 121 14.56 18.08 11.22
CA ALA A 121 15.30 19.33 11.26
C ALA A 121 14.62 20.30 12.23
N ILE A 122 15.14 20.35 13.46
CA ILE A 122 14.74 21.31 14.50
C ILE A 122 15.69 22.52 14.41
N GLN A 123 15.17 23.75 14.46
CA GLN A 123 16.02 24.95 14.48
C GLN A 123 16.78 25.02 15.80
N VAL A 124 18.02 25.52 15.79
CA VAL A 124 18.87 25.58 17.00
C VAL A 124 18.25 26.49 18.08
N ASP A 125 17.46 27.48 17.66
CA ASP A 125 16.74 28.42 18.52
C ASP A 125 15.32 27.94 18.89
N ASP A 126 14.89 26.76 18.42
CA ASP A 126 13.62 26.20 18.88
C ASP A 126 13.71 25.90 20.38
N VAL A 127 12.71 26.40 21.11
CA VAL A 127 12.65 26.30 22.56
C VAL A 127 12.58 24.82 22.95
N ILE A 128 13.63 24.34 23.61
CA ILE A 128 13.63 23.00 24.21
C ILE A 128 12.65 23.06 25.39
N SER A 129 11.44 22.53 25.20
CA SER A 129 10.45 22.40 26.26
C SER A 129 10.86 21.30 27.23
N ILE A 130 11.64 21.67 28.25
CA ILE A 130 12.02 20.75 29.33
C ILE A 130 10.81 20.57 30.25
N ARG A 131 10.05 19.49 30.01
CA ARG A 131 8.78 19.15 30.67
C ARG A 131 8.82 19.20 32.20
N GLN A 132 9.96 18.86 32.81
CA GLN A 132 10.17 18.89 34.26
C GLN A 132 10.20 20.32 34.84
N LEU A 133 10.39 21.33 33.99
CA LEU A 133 10.49 22.74 34.37
C LEU A 133 9.23 23.54 34.01
N THR A 134 8.28 22.94 33.31
CA THR A 134 6.98 23.57 32.99
C THR A 134 6.11 23.56 34.25
N LYS A 135 5.58 24.73 34.65
CA LYS A 135 4.72 24.84 35.83
C LYS A 135 3.47 23.98 35.66
N LYS A 136 3.31 22.95 36.51
CA LYS A 136 2.08 22.15 36.65
C LYS A 136 0.91 23.07 36.99
N THR A 137 0.05 23.34 36.01
CA THR A 137 -1.31 23.82 36.26
C THR A 137 -2.16 22.55 36.40
N VAL A 138 -2.80 22.39 37.56
CA VAL A 138 -3.33 21.11 38.08
C VAL A 138 -4.55 20.56 37.32
N MET A 139 -4.98 21.17 36.22
CA MET A 139 -6.25 20.84 35.56
C MET A 139 -6.13 20.21 34.16
N ASP A 140 -4.92 19.99 33.64
CA ASP A 140 -4.70 19.52 32.26
C ASP A 140 -3.80 18.26 32.17
N GLY A 141 -3.46 17.66 33.33
CA GLY A 141 -2.43 16.64 33.42
C GLY A 141 -2.85 15.20 33.11
N SER A 142 -4.13 14.94 32.82
CA SER A 142 -4.62 13.60 32.47
C SER A 142 -4.48 13.31 30.97
N ASP A 143 -4.81 14.27 30.12
CA ASP A 143 -4.82 14.08 28.66
C ASP A 143 -3.40 13.96 28.09
N GLU A 144 -2.44 14.70 28.65
CA GLU A 144 -1.05 14.70 28.16
C GLU A 144 -0.28 13.42 28.47
N MET A 145 -0.69 12.63 29.47
CA MET A 145 -0.06 11.35 29.79
C MET A 145 -0.52 10.24 28.84
N GLU A 146 -1.77 10.33 28.39
CA GLU A 146 -2.39 9.42 27.42
C GLU A 146 -1.83 9.65 26.01
N ILE A 147 -1.69 10.93 25.62
CA ILE A 147 -1.05 11.33 24.34
C ILE A 147 0.42 10.86 24.25
N ASP A 148 1.17 10.92 25.36
CA ASP A 148 2.55 10.44 25.41
C ASP A 148 2.63 8.90 25.36
N LEU A 149 1.66 8.20 25.93
CA LEU A 149 1.56 6.75 25.83
C LEU A 149 1.26 6.32 24.39
N GLU A 150 0.38 7.05 23.69
CA GLU A 150 0.06 6.84 22.27
C GLU A 150 1.25 7.16 21.35
N LYS A 151 2.01 8.23 21.62
CA LYS A 151 3.23 8.55 20.85
C LYS A 151 4.36 7.55 21.09
N ALA A 152 4.54 7.10 22.33
CA ALA A 152 5.61 6.15 22.69
C ALA A 152 5.35 4.73 22.14
N THR A 153 4.11 4.37 21.83
CA THR A 153 3.74 3.09 21.19
C THR A 153 3.74 3.15 19.66
N GLY A 154 4.13 4.28 19.06
CA GLY A 154 4.26 4.43 17.61
C GLY A 154 3.00 4.99 16.92
N GLY A 155 2.09 5.64 17.66
CA GLY A 155 1.02 6.44 17.08
C GLY A 155 1.58 7.73 16.49
N ASP A 156 1.57 7.83 15.16
CA ASP A 156 1.99 9.02 14.41
C ASP A 156 0.95 10.15 14.59
N ALA A 157 0.91 10.76 15.76
CA ALA A 157 0.02 11.89 16.04
C ALA A 157 0.66 13.19 15.49
N ALA A 158 0.69 13.30 14.16
CA ALA A 158 0.55 14.61 13.54
C ALA A 158 -0.75 15.21 14.07
N THR A 159 -0.72 16.47 14.50
CA THR A 159 -1.88 17.22 15.01
C THR A 159 -3.13 16.91 14.18
N GLU A 160 -4.00 16.03 14.70
CA GLU A 160 -5.22 15.65 14.00
C GLU A 160 -6.14 16.88 13.93
N ASP A 161 -6.46 17.29 12.71
CA ASP A 161 -7.32 18.42 12.39
C ASP A 161 -8.68 18.25 13.09
N LEU A 162 -9.13 19.20 13.91
CA LEU A 162 -10.37 19.06 14.71
C LEU A 162 -11.61 18.76 13.82
N SER A 163 -11.53 19.19 12.55
CA SER A 163 -12.50 18.88 11.49
C SER A 163 -12.59 17.38 11.16
N SER A 164 -11.47 16.64 11.22
CA SER A 164 -11.45 15.19 11.00
C SER A 164 -12.12 14.44 12.16
N LYS A 165 -11.95 14.93 13.41
CA LYS A 165 -12.61 14.32 14.58
C LYS A 165 -14.13 14.38 14.47
N LEU A 166 -14.71 15.51 14.05
CA LEU A 166 -16.17 15.63 13.90
C LEU A 166 -16.74 14.73 12.80
N SER A 167 -15.94 14.37 11.78
CA SER A 167 -16.38 13.45 10.73
C SER A 167 -16.54 12.00 11.20
N ARG A 168 -16.02 11.66 12.39
CA ARG A 168 -16.11 10.33 13.00
C ARG A 168 -17.31 10.16 13.95
N VAL A 169 -18.16 11.18 14.09
CA VAL A 169 -19.41 11.09 14.84
C VAL A 169 -20.51 10.57 13.92
N VAL A 170 -21.13 9.46 14.32
CA VAL A 170 -22.24 8.83 13.59
C VAL A 170 -23.49 8.89 14.45
N GLN A 171 -24.55 9.48 13.89
CA GLN A 171 -25.87 9.48 14.51
C GLN A 171 -26.50 8.08 14.38
N LEU A 172 -26.82 7.47 15.53
CA LEU A 172 -27.38 6.13 15.59
C LEU A 172 -28.91 6.12 15.71
N THR A 173 -29.52 7.13 16.33
CA THR A 173 -30.99 7.26 16.42
C THR A 173 -31.45 8.64 15.98
N GLY A 174 -32.74 8.75 15.62
CA GLY A 174 -33.36 10.01 15.25
C GLY A 174 -33.67 10.89 16.45
N PHE A 175 -33.87 12.19 16.21
CA PHE A 175 -34.28 13.14 17.25
C PHE A 175 -35.70 12.92 17.78
N SER A 176 -36.47 12.02 17.16
CA SER A 176 -37.83 11.67 17.57
C SER A 176 -37.90 10.39 18.40
N ASP A 177 -36.77 9.69 18.56
CA ASP A 177 -36.71 8.43 19.29
C ASP A 177 -36.61 8.70 20.80
N PRO A 178 -37.21 7.85 21.67
CA PRO A 178 -37.18 8.04 23.13
C PRO A 178 -35.77 8.16 23.72
N VAL A 179 -34.81 7.44 23.10
CA VAL A 179 -33.39 7.50 23.42
C VAL A 179 -32.63 8.01 22.22
N TYR A 180 -31.98 9.16 22.40
CA TYR A 180 -31.06 9.68 21.41
C TYR A 180 -29.68 9.06 21.61
N ALA A 181 -29.06 8.58 20.53
CA ALA A 181 -27.77 7.94 20.55
C ALA A 181 -26.88 8.47 19.42
N GLU A 182 -25.69 8.92 19.79
CA GLU A 182 -24.60 9.25 18.86
C GLU A 182 -23.35 8.47 19.26
N ALA A 183 -22.61 7.96 18.28
CA ALA A 183 -21.38 7.23 18.51
C ALA A 183 -20.20 7.95 17.89
N TYR A 184 -19.15 8.09 18.69
CA TYR A 184 -17.83 8.51 18.24
C TYR A 184 -16.98 7.27 17.98
N VAL A 185 -16.56 7.09 16.73
CA VAL A 185 -15.77 5.91 16.31
C VAL A 185 -14.29 6.22 16.41
N LYS A 186 -13.58 5.55 17.32
CA LYS A 186 -12.11 5.58 17.42
C LYS A 186 -11.55 4.29 16.83
N VAL A 187 -10.62 4.43 15.90
CA VAL A 187 -9.95 3.30 15.25
C VAL A 187 -8.51 3.23 15.76
N HIS A 188 -8.15 2.12 16.39
CA HIS A 188 -6.82 1.91 16.96
C HIS A 188 -6.25 0.55 16.55
N GLN A 189 -5.53 0.51 15.41
CA GLN A 189 -4.85 -0.65 14.79
C GLN A 189 -5.65 -1.96 14.67
N PHE A 190 -6.01 -2.58 15.78
CA PHE A 190 -6.74 -3.85 15.85
C PHE A 190 -8.08 -3.72 16.59
N ASP A 191 -8.33 -2.60 17.26
CA ASP A 191 -9.53 -2.37 18.06
C ASP A 191 -10.26 -1.13 17.57
N ILE A 192 -11.58 -1.24 17.44
CA ILE A 192 -12.51 -0.14 17.19
C ILE A 192 -13.22 0.12 18.49
N VAL A 193 -13.04 1.32 19.03
CA VAL A 193 -13.68 1.77 20.25
C VAL A 193 -14.83 2.68 19.86
N LEU A 194 -16.05 2.27 20.20
CA LEU A 194 -17.26 3.05 20.02
C LEU A 194 -17.58 3.74 21.36
N ASP A 195 -17.40 5.06 21.40
CA ASP A 195 -17.87 5.88 22.51
C ASP A 195 -19.29 6.37 22.17
N VAL A 196 -20.30 5.79 22.83
CA VAL A 196 -21.72 6.07 22.55
C VAL A 196 -22.26 7.00 23.63
N LEU A 197 -22.69 8.18 23.23
CA LEU A 197 -23.49 9.07 24.06
C LEU A 197 -24.95 8.67 23.93
N LEU A 198 -25.59 8.41 25.07
CA LEU A 198 -27.00 8.10 25.18
C LEU A 198 -27.67 9.25 25.93
N VAL A 199 -28.77 9.77 25.40
CA VAL A 199 -29.54 10.84 26.02
C VAL A 199 -30.98 10.40 26.13
N ASN A 200 -31.52 10.45 27.34
CA ASN A 200 -32.92 10.18 27.58
C ASN A 200 -33.74 11.40 27.17
N GLN A 201 -34.53 11.31 26.11
CA GLN A 201 -35.40 12.41 25.70
C GLN A 201 -36.73 12.45 26.45
N THR A 202 -37.05 11.40 27.20
CA THR A 202 -38.31 11.26 27.91
C THR A 202 -38.26 11.88 29.31
N THR A 203 -39.44 12.11 29.88
CA THR A 203 -39.62 12.59 31.25
C THR A 203 -39.59 11.46 32.29
N GLU A 204 -39.42 10.21 31.86
CA GLU A 204 -39.42 9.03 32.71
C GLU A 204 -38.02 8.46 32.87
N THR A 205 -37.74 7.82 34.01
CA THR A 205 -36.46 7.16 34.23
C THR A 205 -36.42 5.86 33.44
N LEU A 206 -35.44 5.72 32.55
CA LEU A 206 -35.20 4.49 31.82
C LEU A 206 -34.43 3.53 32.72
N GLN A 207 -35.00 2.37 33.00
CA GLN A 207 -34.39 1.37 33.86
C GLN A 207 -33.69 0.30 33.03
N ASN A 208 -32.60 -0.27 33.57
CA ASN A 208 -31.83 -1.35 32.95
C ASN A 208 -31.43 -1.05 31.50
N LEU A 209 -31.14 0.21 31.19
CA LEU A 209 -30.76 0.63 29.85
C LEU A 209 -29.44 -0.03 29.46
N SER A 210 -29.46 -0.74 28.34
CA SER A 210 -28.37 -1.54 27.80
C SER A 210 -28.21 -1.26 26.31
N VAL A 211 -26.97 -1.15 25.85
CA VAL A 211 -26.65 -1.06 24.42
C VAL A 211 -26.03 -2.38 24.01
N GLU A 212 -26.63 -3.06 23.04
CA GLU A 212 -26.06 -4.27 22.46
C GLU A 212 -25.61 -4.01 21.03
N PHE A 213 -24.35 -4.34 20.77
CA PHE A 213 -23.79 -4.34 19.43
C PHE A 213 -23.63 -5.77 18.92
N ALA A 214 -23.88 -5.92 17.64
CA ALA A 214 -23.62 -7.11 16.86
C ALA A 214 -22.95 -6.71 15.55
N THR A 215 -22.18 -7.63 15.00
CA THR A 215 -21.30 -7.36 13.87
C THR A 215 -21.59 -8.31 12.73
N LEU A 216 -21.48 -7.78 11.51
CA LEU A 216 -21.44 -8.57 10.27
C LEU A 216 -19.99 -8.60 9.77
N GLY A 217 -19.49 -9.80 9.48
CA GLY A 217 -18.11 -10.03 9.02
C GLY A 217 -17.16 -10.43 10.14
N ASP A 218 -15.85 -10.26 9.90
CA ASP A 218 -14.77 -10.71 10.80
C ASP A 218 -14.43 -9.69 11.92
N LEU A 219 -15.48 -9.07 12.46
CA LEU A 219 -15.42 -8.20 13.62
C LEU A 219 -15.97 -8.95 14.84
N LYS A 220 -15.26 -8.88 15.97
CA LYS A 220 -15.68 -9.53 17.22
C LYS A 220 -15.90 -8.50 18.31
N VAL A 221 -17.13 -8.42 18.81
CA VAL A 221 -17.44 -7.62 20.01
C VAL A 221 -16.76 -8.27 21.22
N VAL A 222 -15.83 -7.56 21.87
CA VAL A 222 -15.06 -8.07 23.01
C VAL A 222 -15.69 -7.62 24.31
N GLU A 223 -16.13 -6.37 24.38
CA GLU A 223 -16.67 -5.74 25.57
C GLU A 223 -18.09 -5.25 25.32
N ARG A 224 -19.02 -5.66 26.19
CA ARG A 224 -20.41 -5.22 26.17
C ARG A 224 -20.63 -4.21 27.29
N PRO A 225 -21.22 -3.04 27.00
CA PRO A 225 -21.58 -2.07 28.03
C PRO A 225 -22.43 -2.70 29.14
N THR A 226 -22.17 -2.32 30.39
CA THR A 226 -23.02 -2.74 31.52
C THR A 226 -24.33 -1.99 31.53
N THR A 227 -25.40 -2.62 32.02
CA THR A 227 -26.70 -1.96 32.15
C THR A 227 -26.66 -0.84 33.20
N GLN A 228 -27.30 0.28 32.89
CA GLN A 228 -27.38 1.44 33.79
C GLN A 228 -28.78 2.07 33.75
N ASN A 229 -29.14 2.80 34.80
CA ASN A 229 -30.39 3.56 34.83
C ASN A 229 -30.13 5.00 34.39
N LEU A 230 -30.97 5.54 33.53
CA LEU A 230 -30.83 6.90 33.00
C LEU A 230 -32.00 7.77 33.44
N ALA A 231 -31.71 8.84 34.17
CA ALA A 231 -32.71 9.76 34.67
C ALA A 231 -33.38 10.56 33.52
N PRO A 232 -34.55 11.17 33.76
CA PRO A 232 -35.23 12.02 32.79
C PRO A 232 -34.31 13.14 32.29
N HIS A 233 -34.21 13.31 30.97
CA HIS A 233 -33.35 14.34 30.33
C HIS A 233 -31.86 14.27 30.68
N ASP A 234 -31.40 13.16 31.27
CA ASP A 234 -30.00 12.93 31.60
C ASP A 234 -29.28 12.20 30.46
N PHE A 235 -27.95 12.20 30.52
CA PHE A 235 -27.10 11.59 29.52
C PHE A 235 -26.05 10.66 30.14
N LEU A 236 -25.66 9.64 29.38
CA LEU A 236 -24.68 8.65 29.78
C LEU A 236 -23.75 8.33 28.61
N ASN A 237 -22.45 8.26 28.89
CA ASN A 237 -21.47 7.75 27.94
C ASN A 237 -21.18 6.29 28.24
N VAL A 238 -21.30 5.43 27.22
CA VAL A 238 -20.90 4.03 27.29
C VAL A 238 -19.86 3.74 26.22
N GLN A 239 -18.92 2.86 26.54
CA GLN A 239 -17.86 2.47 25.63
C GLN A 239 -18.05 1.00 25.25
N ALA A 240 -17.90 0.69 23.96
CA ALA A 240 -17.91 -0.68 23.45
C ALA A 240 -16.67 -0.92 22.59
N THR A 241 -15.95 -2.01 22.88
CA THR A 241 -14.71 -2.36 22.17
C THR A 241 -14.95 -3.54 21.24
N ILE A 242 -14.63 -3.33 19.97
CA ILE A 242 -14.80 -4.30 18.89
C ILE A 242 -13.44 -4.59 18.28
N LYS A 243 -13.05 -5.86 18.27
CA LYS A 243 -11.76 -6.29 17.72
C LYS A 243 -11.89 -6.64 16.24
N VAL A 244 -10.99 -6.09 15.45
CA VAL A 244 -10.86 -6.32 14.01
C VAL A 244 -9.90 -7.47 13.78
N SER A 245 -10.34 -8.48 13.03
CA SER A 245 -9.50 -9.64 12.70
C SER A 245 -9.02 -9.64 11.24
N SER A 246 -9.71 -8.91 10.35
CA SER A 246 -9.48 -8.86 8.89
C SER A 246 -9.84 -7.47 8.35
N THR A 247 -9.31 -7.10 7.17
CA THR A 247 -9.68 -5.85 6.46
C THR A 247 -10.93 -5.97 5.59
N ASP A 248 -11.83 -6.90 5.88
CA ASP A 248 -13.11 -6.96 5.20
C ASP A 248 -14.06 -5.85 5.68
N THR A 249 -14.96 -5.40 4.80
CA THR A 249 -16.01 -4.42 5.17
C THR A 249 -16.84 -4.97 6.31
N GLY A 250 -16.68 -4.37 7.49
CA GLY A 250 -17.49 -4.68 8.65
C GLY A 250 -18.66 -3.71 8.77
N VAL A 251 -19.84 -4.25 9.08
CA VAL A 251 -21.00 -3.45 9.48
C VAL A 251 -21.29 -3.76 10.94
N ILE A 252 -21.40 -2.72 11.75
CA ILE A 252 -21.77 -2.83 13.16
C ILE A 252 -23.21 -2.35 13.26
N PHE A 253 -24.08 -3.24 13.73
CA PHE A 253 -25.48 -2.93 14.00
C PHE A 253 -25.73 -3.08 15.50
N GLY A 254 -26.73 -2.39 16.01
CA GLY A 254 -27.00 -2.44 17.44
C GLY A 254 -28.43 -2.09 17.79
N ASN A 255 -28.75 -2.29 19.05
CA ASN A 255 -30.03 -1.87 19.62
C ASN A 255 -29.81 -1.36 21.05
N VAL A 256 -30.73 -0.51 21.49
CA VAL A 256 -30.83 -0.06 22.87
C VAL A 256 -32.07 -0.71 23.46
N VAL A 257 -31.87 -1.43 24.56
CA VAL A 257 -32.95 -2.08 25.32
C VAL A 257 -33.09 -1.36 26.64
N TYR A 258 -34.31 -1.01 27.02
CA TYR A 258 -34.59 -0.41 28.33
C TYR A 258 -35.97 -0.82 28.83
N ASP A 259 -36.13 -0.82 30.15
CA ASP A 259 -37.39 -1.06 30.83
C ASP A 259 -38.07 0.26 31.18
N GLY A 260 -39.39 0.30 31.00
CA GLY A 260 -40.22 1.43 31.44
C GLY A 260 -40.42 1.49 32.96
N PRO A 261 -41.24 2.43 33.47
CA PRO A 261 -41.59 2.52 34.89
C PRO A 261 -42.26 1.25 35.44
N SER A 262 -42.87 0.47 34.55
CA SER A 262 -43.47 -0.83 34.82
C SER A 262 -42.53 -1.92 34.31
N SER A 263 -42.04 -2.81 35.17
CA SER A 263 -41.07 -3.88 34.84
C SER A 263 -41.59 -4.96 33.88
N THR A 264 -42.75 -4.74 33.25
CA THR A 264 -43.37 -5.62 32.25
C THR A 264 -43.21 -5.10 30.83
N GLU A 265 -42.75 -3.86 30.64
CA GLU A 265 -42.60 -3.22 29.34
C GLU A 265 -41.12 -3.04 29.01
N SER A 266 -40.56 -3.98 28.24
CA SER A 266 -39.23 -3.86 27.64
C SER A 266 -39.35 -3.19 26.28
N ASN A 267 -38.73 -2.02 26.13
CA ASN A 267 -38.68 -1.28 24.88
C ASN A 267 -37.35 -1.51 24.18
N VAL A 268 -37.38 -1.56 22.84
CA VAL A 268 -36.19 -1.75 22.01
C VAL A 268 -36.15 -0.69 20.93
N VAL A 269 -35.04 0.04 20.86
CA VAL A 269 -34.75 1.01 19.80
C VAL A 269 -33.64 0.43 18.93
N ILE A 270 -33.90 0.29 17.64
CA ILE A 270 -32.93 -0.24 16.68
C ILE A 270 -32.03 0.92 16.25
N LEU A 271 -30.72 0.73 16.35
CA LEU A 271 -29.72 1.72 15.97
C LEU A 271 -29.45 1.63 14.46
N ASN A 272 -29.08 2.76 13.87
CA ASN A 272 -28.58 2.82 12.51
C ASN A 272 -27.21 2.14 12.40
N ASP A 273 -26.94 1.57 11.22
CA ASP A 273 -25.73 0.79 10.97
C ASP A 273 -24.49 1.68 10.88
N VAL A 274 -23.44 1.31 11.61
CA VAL A 274 -22.12 1.94 11.52
C VAL A 274 -21.27 1.17 10.52
N HIS A 275 -20.89 1.86 9.46
CA HIS A 275 -19.98 1.33 8.44
C HIS A 275 -18.56 1.69 8.82
N VAL A 276 -17.71 0.69 9.03
CA VAL A 276 -16.29 0.90 9.33
C VAL A 276 -15.54 1.00 8.02
N ASP A 277 -14.88 2.14 7.79
CA ASP A 277 -13.97 2.28 6.66
C ASP A 277 -12.64 1.59 6.98
N ILE A 278 -12.17 0.74 6.06
CA ILE A 278 -10.96 -0.04 6.22
C ILE A 278 -9.70 0.72 5.76
N MET A 279 -9.86 1.93 5.20
CA MET A 279 -8.73 2.70 4.66
C MET A 279 -7.67 3.06 5.69
N ASP A 280 -8.08 3.26 6.94
CA ASP A 280 -7.16 3.57 8.05
C ASP A 280 -6.19 2.40 8.34
N TYR A 281 -6.52 1.18 7.89
CA TYR A 281 -5.69 -0.01 8.04
C TYR A 281 -4.74 -0.26 6.86
N ILE A 282 -4.83 0.53 5.78
CA ILE A 282 -4.05 0.33 4.56
C ILE A 282 -2.85 1.27 4.55
N GLN A 283 -1.66 0.70 4.46
CA GLN A 283 -0.41 1.44 4.44
C GLN A 283 0.32 1.29 3.09
N PRO A 284 1.01 2.34 2.61
CA PRO A 284 1.82 2.26 1.41
C PRO A 284 2.94 1.23 1.59
N ALA A 285 3.06 0.30 0.64
CA ALA A 285 4.08 -0.74 0.65
C ALA A 285 4.79 -0.82 -0.71
N HIS A 286 5.94 -1.49 -0.77
CA HIS A 286 6.69 -1.67 -2.01
C HIS A 286 6.99 -3.16 -2.25
N CYS A 287 6.84 -3.62 -3.50
CA CYS A 287 7.21 -4.96 -3.92
C CYS A 287 7.96 -4.90 -5.26
N THR A 288 8.68 -5.97 -5.61
CA THR A 288 9.38 -6.04 -6.90
C THR A 288 8.40 -6.34 -8.04
N GLU A 289 8.77 -6.02 -9.27
CA GLU A 289 7.91 -6.28 -10.44
C GLU A 289 7.60 -7.79 -10.59
N THR A 290 8.58 -8.65 -10.31
CA THR A 290 8.37 -10.11 -10.34
C THR A 290 7.35 -10.55 -9.30
N GLN A 291 7.45 -10.05 -8.06
CA GLN A 291 6.48 -10.34 -7.00
C GLN A 291 5.09 -9.83 -7.36
N PHE A 292 4.99 -8.61 -7.92
CA PHE A 292 3.72 -8.05 -8.40
C PHE A 292 3.07 -8.97 -9.42
N ARG A 293 3.81 -9.46 -10.43
CA ARG A 293 3.27 -10.35 -11.48
C ARG A 293 2.80 -11.69 -10.92
N THR A 294 3.56 -12.26 -9.97
CA THR A 294 3.17 -13.50 -9.28
C THR A 294 1.88 -13.29 -8.49
N MET A 295 1.84 -12.31 -7.59
CA MET A 295 0.67 -12.02 -6.76
C MET A 295 -0.55 -11.62 -7.61
N TRP A 296 -0.34 -10.86 -8.69
CA TRP A 296 -1.40 -10.48 -9.62
C TRP A 296 -2.09 -11.69 -10.26
N THR A 297 -1.31 -12.75 -10.55
CA THR A 297 -1.82 -13.99 -11.12
C THR A 297 -2.46 -14.90 -10.05
N GLU A 298 -1.94 -14.85 -8.81
CA GLU A 298 -2.44 -15.64 -7.68
C GLU A 298 -3.77 -15.10 -7.13
N PHE A 299 -3.99 -13.79 -7.14
CA PHE A 299 -5.16 -13.18 -6.52
C PHE A 299 -6.44 -13.48 -7.30
N GLU A 300 -7.41 -14.06 -6.58
CA GLU A 300 -8.68 -14.55 -7.14
C GLU A 300 -9.70 -13.43 -7.31
N TRP A 301 -9.70 -12.44 -6.42
CA TRP A 301 -10.68 -11.35 -6.43
C TRP A 301 -10.16 -10.15 -7.22
N GLU A 302 -10.92 -9.74 -8.23
CA GLU A 302 -10.70 -8.53 -9.02
C GLU A 302 -11.93 -7.63 -8.96
N ASN A 303 -11.71 -6.35 -8.69
CA ASN A 303 -12.70 -5.31 -8.87
C ASN A 303 -12.22 -4.32 -9.94
N LYS A 304 -13.04 -4.10 -10.97
CA LYS A 304 -12.77 -3.14 -12.04
C LYS A 304 -13.63 -1.90 -11.84
N VAL A 305 -13.00 -0.78 -11.47
CA VAL A 305 -13.66 0.51 -11.32
C VAL A 305 -13.40 1.34 -12.55
N ASN A 306 -14.48 1.79 -13.21
CA ASN A 306 -14.37 2.71 -14.33
C ASN A 306 -14.18 4.13 -13.79
N ILE A 307 -13.24 4.85 -14.38
CA ILE A 307 -12.88 6.21 -13.99
C ILE A 307 -13.44 7.17 -15.04
N ASN A 308 -14.13 8.19 -14.56
CA ASN A 308 -14.49 9.37 -15.34
C ASN A 308 -14.29 10.60 -14.46
N SER A 309 -13.17 11.29 -14.65
CA SER A 309 -12.76 12.43 -13.84
C SER A 309 -12.44 13.65 -14.70
N ARG A 310 -12.64 14.85 -14.15
CA ARG A 310 -12.26 16.13 -14.76
C ARG A 310 -10.86 16.61 -14.34
N ALA A 311 -10.01 15.72 -13.85
CA ALA A 311 -8.64 16.06 -13.48
C ALA A 311 -7.88 16.73 -14.64
N ARG A 312 -7.07 17.74 -14.34
CA ARG A 312 -6.34 18.53 -15.34
C ARG A 312 -5.26 17.73 -16.06
N THR A 313 -4.54 16.90 -15.31
CA THR A 313 -3.52 16.01 -15.87
C THR A 313 -3.66 14.59 -15.34
N LEU A 314 -3.19 13.62 -16.13
CA LEU A 314 -3.14 12.20 -15.73
C LEU A 314 -2.28 11.97 -14.47
N ARG A 315 -1.28 12.84 -14.23
CA ARG A 315 -0.40 12.76 -13.06
C ARG A 315 -1.07 13.28 -11.80
N ASP A 316 -1.81 14.38 -11.91
CA ASP A 316 -2.58 14.90 -10.78
C ASP A 316 -3.63 13.88 -10.34
N PHE A 317 -4.24 13.18 -11.31
CA PHE A 317 -5.13 12.06 -11.02
C PHE A 317 -4.41 10.92 -10.30
N LEU A 318 -3.23 10.50 -10.79
CA LEU A 318 -2.44 9.45 -10.14
C LEU A 318 -2.03 9.83 -8.70
N GLN A 319 -1.57 11.07 -8.47
CA GLN A 319 -1.21 11.54 -7.13
C GLN A 319 -2.41 11.61 -6.20
N GLY A 320 -3.55 12.10 -6.69
CA GLY A 320 -4.80 12.10 -5.95
C GLY A 320 -5.27 10.70 -5.61
N LEU A 321 -5.18 9.77 -6.56
CA LEU A 321 -5.48 8.36 -6.36
C LEU A 321 -4.60 7.75 -5.26
N MET A 322 -3.28 7.93 -5.34
CA MET A 322 -2.33 7.45 -4.33
C MET A 322 -2.62 8.00 -2.94
N LYS A 323 -3.04 9.27 -2.84
CA LYS A 323 -3.41 9.91 -1.58
C LYS A 323 -4.71 9.37 -1.00
N VAL A 324 -5.69 9.06 -1.85
CA VAL A 324 -7.00 8.52 -1.40
C VAL A 324 -6.87 7.04 -1.02
N THR A 325 -6.07 6.26 -1.75
CA THR A 325 -5.96 4.81 -1.54
C THR A 325 -4.79 4.39 -0.65
N ASN A 326 -3.96 5.34 -0.19
CA ASN A 326 -2.71 5.06 0.53
C ASN A 326 -1.81 4.02 -0.18
N MET A 327 -1.81 4.02 -1.52
CA MET A 327 -1.00 3.10 -2.32
C MET A 327 0.30 3.73 -2.81
N SER A 328 1.37 2.94 -2.86
CA SER A 328 2.64 3.33 -3.47
C SER A 328 2.65 2.98 -4.96
N CYS A 329 3.16 3.90 -5.79
CA CYS A 329 3.42 3.61 -7.21
C CYS A 329 4.73 2.84 -7.37
N LEU A 330 4.67 1.72 -8.09
CA LEU A 330 5.81 0.87 -8.42
C LEU A 330 6.42 1.23 -9.77
N THR A 331 5.66 1.88 -10.65
CA THR A 331 6.15 2.28 -11.97
C THR A 331 7.21 3.39 -11.84
N PRO A 332 8.41 3.24 -12.45
CA PRO A 332 9.46 4.26 -12.38
C PRO A 332 9.01 5.61 -12.95
N GLU A 333 9.41 6.71 -12.30
CA GLU A 333 9.12 8.07 -12.78
C GLU A 333 9.63 8.34 -14.20
N ALA A 334 10.70 7.65 -14.62
CA ALA A 334 11.23 7.75 -15.98
C ALA A 334 10.23 7.24 -17.04
N SER A 335 9.45 6.21 -16.72
CA SER A 335 8.38 5.68 -17.58
C SER A 335 7.12 6.55 -17.54
N LEU A 336 6.97 7.36 -16.48
CA LEU A 336 5.91 8.35 -16.33
C LEU A 336 6.27 9.69 -16.98
N LYS A 337 7.52 9.89 -17.43
CA LYS A 337 8.01 11.12 -18.07
C LYS A 337 7.69 11.13 -19.57
N GLY A 338 6.81 12.06 -19.96
CA GLY A 338 6.36 12.29 -21.33
C GLY A 338 4.93 12.84 -21.35
N ASP A 339 4.59 13.58 -22.40
CA ASP A 339 3.21 14.01 -22.69
C ASP A 339 2.51 12.92 -23.52
N CYS A 340 2.36 11.75 -22.90
CA CYS A 340 1.59 10.65 -23.49
C CYS A 340 0.12 10.84 -23.10
N GLY A 341 -0.81 10.80 -24.06
CA GLY A 341 -2.26 10.87 -23.82
C GLY A 341 -2.84 9.67 -23.06
N PHE A 342 -1.99 8.73 -22.64
CA PHE A 342 -2.33 7.56 -21.83
C PHE A 342 -1.30 7.37 -20.71
N LEU A 343 -1.74 6.84 -19.58
CA LEU A 343 -0.92 6.54 -18.42
C LEU A 343 -1.32 5.18 -17.84
N SER A 344 -0.34 4.29 -17.71
CA SER A 344 -0.50 3.03 -17.00
C SER A 344 0.49 2.93 -15.84
N ALA A 345 -0.03 2.60 -14.66
CA ALA A 345 0.76 2.53 -13.44
C ALA A 345 0.36 1.33 -12.59
N ASN A 346 1.36 0.65 -12.03
CA ASN A 346 1.15 -0.39 -11.03
C ASN A 346 1.29 0.23 -9.64
N LEU A 347 0.32 -0.04 -8.78
CA LEU A 347 0.18 0.46 -7.44
C LEU A 347 0.13 -0.72 -6.48
N TYR A 348 0.68 -0.54 -5.28
CA TYR A 348 0.69 -1.57 -4.25
C TYR A 348 0.56 -0.97 -2.85
N ALA A 349 -0.21 -1.66 -2.01
CA ALA A 349 -0.33 -1.38 -0.59
C ALA A 349 -0.43 -2.69 0.18
N ARG A 350 -0.23 -2.58 1.50
CA ARG A 350 -0.38 -3.69 2.42
C ARG A 350 -1.18 -3.24 3.63
N SER A 351 -2.10 -4.07 4.11
CA SER A 351 -2.82 -3.79 5.35
C SER A 351 -1.94 -4.01 6.57
N VAL A 352 -2.29 -3.42 7.71
CA VAL A 352 -1.64 -3.71 9.01
C VAL A 352 -1.75 -5.18 9.42
N PHE A 353 -2.70 -5.92 8.83
CA PHE A 353 -2.89 -7.36 9.01
C PHE A 353 -2.02 -8.21 8.08
N GLY A 354 -1.21 -7.57 7.21
CA GLY A 354 -0.33 -8.25 6.26
C GLY A 354 -1.03 -8.72 5.00
N GLU A 355 -2.25 -8.25 4.70
CA GLU A 355 -2.94 -8.53 3.45
C GLU A 355 -2.43 -7.61 2.34
N ASP A 356 -2.19 -8.18 1.16
CA ASP A 356 -1.60 -7.48 0.02
C ASP A 356 -2.70 -6.99 -0.93
N ALA A 357 -2.67 -5.70 -1.29
CA ALA A 357 -3.58 -5.09 -2.26
C ALA A 357 -2.81 -4.53 -3.46
N LEU A 358 -3.15 -5.01 -4.65
CA LEU A 358 -2.55 -4.59 -5.90
C LEU A 358 -3.55 -3.76 -6.70
N ALA A 359 -3.07 -2.73 -7.39
CA ALA A 359 -3.88 -2.03 -8.36
C ALA A 359 -3.12 -1.77 -9.66
N ASN A 360 -3.81 -1.93 -10.77
CA ASN A 360 -3.34 -1.57 -12.10
C ASN A 360 -4.23 -0.44 -12.62
N LEU A 361 -3.62 0.73 -12.81
CA LEU A 361 -4.26 1.90 -13.37
C LEU A 361 -4.04 1.93 -14.88
N SER A 362 -5.10 2.20 -15.64
CA SER A 362 -5.03 2.49 -17.06
C SER A 362 -6.00 3.64 -17.37
N ILE A 363 -5.46 4.82 -17.62
CA ILE A 363 -6.23 6.04 -17.90
C ILE A 363 -5.72 6.73 -19.15
N GLU A 364 -6.60 7.41 -19.84
CA GLU A 364 -6.33 8.22 -21.02
C GLU A 364 -7.06 9.56 -20.94
N GLN A 365 -6.53 10.56 -21.62
CA GLN A 365 -7.17 11.88 -21.71
C GLN A 365 -7.88 11.99 -23.06
N GLU A 366 -9.18 12.28 -23.03
CA GLU A 366 -9.98 12.37 -24.25
C GLU A 366 -9.71 13.70 -24.98
N GLY A 367 -8.75 13.73 -25.90
CA GLY A 367 -8.38 14.93 -26.67
C GLY A 367 -7.61 15.99 -25.88
N GLU A 368 -7.41 17.17 -26.48
CA GLU A 368 -6.73 18.30 -25.81
C GLU A 368 -7.67 18.92 -24.76
N ASN A 369 -7.43 18.65 -23.47
CA ASN A 369 -8.21 19.10 -22.30
C ASN A 369 -9.57 18.41 -22.05
N GLY A 370 -9.81 17.21 -22.57
CA GLY A 370 -11.00 16.43 -22.19
C GLY A 370 -10.86 15.72 -20.83
N PRO A 371 -11.94 15.07 -20.38
CA PRO A 371 -11.94 14.31 -19.13
C PRO A 371 -10.96 13.14 -19.18
N VAL A 372 -10.44 12.77 -18.02
CA VAL A 372 -9.65 11.56 -17.82
C VAL A 372 -10.61 10.39 -17.73
N ILE A 373 -10.52 9.49 -18.70
CA ILE A 373 -11.33 8.28 -18.79
C ILE A 373 -10.44 7.05 -18.66
N GLY A 374 -10.99 5.96 -18.14
CA GLY A 374 -10.25 4.70 -18.07
C GLY A 374 -10.80 3.78 -17.01
N PHE A 375 -9.93 2.94 -16.47
CA PHE A 375 -10.28 2.04 -15.38
C PHE A 375 -9.08 1.77 -14.47
N VAL A 376 -9.39 1.46 -13.21
CA VAL A 376 -8.46 0.87 -12.27
C VAL A 376 -8.95 -0.55 -11.95
N ARG A 377 -8.04 -1.51 -12.04
CA ARG A 377 -8.29 -2.89 -11.59
C ARG A 377 -7.60 -3.08 -10.27
N ILE A 378 -8.36 -3.44 -9.25
CA ILE A 378 -7.85 -3.69 -7.90
C ILE A 378 -7.98 -5.18 -7.66
N ARG A 379 -6.90 -5.82 -7.23
CA ARG A 379 -6.85 -7.24 -6.88
C ARG A 379 -6.37 -7.42 -5.44
N SER A 380 -6.99 -8.37 -4.76
CA SER A 380 -6.62 -8.80 -3.41
C SER A 380 -6.90 -10.30 -3.24
N ARG A 381 -6.32 -10.90 -2.20
CA ARG A 381 -6.70 -12.22 -1.73
C ARG A 381 -8.09 -12.23 -1.07
N SER A 382 -8.47 -11.16 -0.37
CA SER A 382 -9.78 -11.01 0.28
C SER A 382 -10.76 -10.21 -0.59
N GLN A 383 -12.00 -10.70 -0.64
CA GLN A 383 -13.07 -10.06 -1.43
C GLN A 383 -13.41 -8.68 -0.88
N GLY A 384 -13.51 -8.53 0.44
CA GLY A 384 -13.88 -7.26 1.07
C GLY A 384 -12.84 -6.19 0.79
N LEU A 385 -11.55 -6.50 0.85
CA LEU A 385 -10.49 -5.54 0.52
C LEU A 385 -10.56 -5.06 -0.95
N ALA A 386 -10.74 -5.98 -1.91
CA ALA A 386 -10.86 -5.62 -3.33
C ALA A 386 -12.11 -4.78 -3.64
N LEU A 387 -13.24 -5.06 -2.98
CA LEU A 387 -14.48 -4.30 -3.16
C LEU A 387 -14.42 -2.93 -2.48
N SER A 388 -13.91 -2.85 -1.25
CA SER A 388 -13.82 -1.61 -0.47
C SER A 388 -12.96 -0.57 -1.15
N LEU A 389 -11.77 -0.98 -1.61
CA LEU A 389 -10.86 -0.10 -2.33
C LEU A 389 -11.48 0.42 -3.64
N GLY A 390 -12.41 -0.32 -4.23
CA GLY A 390 -13.08 0.12 -5.45
C GLY A 390 -14.40 0.87 -5.24
N SER A 391 -15.06 0.71 -4.09
CA SER A 391 -16.32 1.40 -3.74
C SER A 391 -16.09 2.81 -3.20
N LEU A 392 -14.82 3.20 -3.01
CA LEU A 392 -14.39 4.52 -2.59
C LEU A 392 -15.06 5.63 -3.42
N LYS A 393 -16.03 6.32 -2.79
CA LYS A 393 -16.71 7.50 -3.34
C LYS A 393 -15.73 8.61 -3.76
N GLY A 394 -14.48 8.56 -3.27
CA GLY A 394 -13.42 9.49 -3.62
C GLY A 394 -12.81 9.30 -5.00
N LEU A 395 -12.85 8.08 -5.60
CA LEU A 395 -12.17 7.79 -6.88
C LEU A 395 -12.67 8.64 -8.04
N ASN A 396 -13.98 8.91 -8.08
CA ASN A 396 -14.60 9.77 -9.10
C ASN A 396 -14.52 11.26 -8.75
N LYS A 397 -14.19 11.61 -7.50
CA LYS A 397 -14.04 12.99 -7.03
C LYS A 397 -12.59 13.50 -7.09
N VAL A 398 -11.63 12.64 -7.40
CA VAL A 398 -10.24 13.06 -7.64
C VAL A 398 -10.21 14.04 -8.80
N GLY A 399 -9.99 15.33 -8.53
CA GLY A 399 -9.95 16.40 -9.54
C GLY A 399 -11.13 17.38 -9.54
N GLU A 400 -12.11 17.24 -8.64
CA GLU A 400 -13.21 18.22 -8.48
C GLU A 400 -12.83 19.45 -7.60
N SER A 401 -11.53 19.71 -7.40
CA SER A 401 -11.01 20.86 -6.61
C SER A 401 -10.67 22.06 -7.49
#